data_AF-J3CR78-F1
#
_entry.id   AF-J3CR78-F1
#
_cell.length_a   1.000
_cell.length_b   1.000
_cell.length_c   1.000
_cell.angle_alpha   90.00
_cell.angle_beta   90.00
_cell.angle_gamma   90.00
#
_symmetry.space_group_name_H-M   'P 1'
#
loop_
_entity.id
_entity.type
_entity.pdbx_description
1 polymer ?
#
loop_
_entity_poly.entity_id
_entity_poly.type
_entity_poly.pdbx_seq_one_letter_code
_entity_poly.pdbx_strand_id
1 'polypeptide(L)'
;GSRRILLVDSNATVGATIGAHARPVIETALTSLEVETRLGVRVVSVEAAGIHLSSGEFIAAQTVIWCAGMRASRLAASFSGARDRLGRLLVDPFMRVADLSGVFAAGDVASSVVDGLHPTVMSCQFARPMGRFAGHNAVADLAGLPMLQLRVDWYVTVLDLGGWGALYTEGWDREVRSTGAAAKATKETINRKRIYPPMSCSKDELFAAAAPTVQAPPPTYGVPRR
;
A
#
# COMPACT_ATOMS: atom_id res chain seq x y z
N GLY A 1 30.49 -3.48 16.36
CA GLY A 1 30.20 -4.78 15.72
C GLY A 1 29.50 -4.50 14.40
N SER A 2 29.99 -5.08 13.31
CA SER A 2 29.34 -4.96 12.00
C SER A 2 27.94 -5.59 12.06
N ARG A 3 26.94 -4.92 11.46
CA ARG A 3 25.58 -5.44 11.35
C ARG A 3 25.45 -6.05 9.95
N ARG A 4 24.95 -7.27 9.87
CA ARG A 4 24.65 -7.94 8.59
C ARG A 4 23.15 -7.88 8.35
N ILE A 5 22.73 -7.30 7.22
CA ILE A 5 21.32 -7.23 6.82
C ILE A 5 21.14 -8.05 5.55
N LEU A 6 20.21 -8.99 5.59
CA LEU A 6 19.90 -9.88 4.49
C LEU A 6 18.43 -9.75 4.08
N LEU A 7 18.18 -9.41 2.83
CA LEU A 7 16.86 -9.42 2.22
C LEU A 7 16.67 -10.72 1.44
N VAL A 8 15.69 -11.52 1.84
CA VAL A 8 15.31 -12.75 1.15
C VAL A 8 14.02 -12.51 0.38
N ASP A 9 13.99 -12.87 -0.91
CA ASP A 9 12.79 -12.77 -1.75
C ASP A 9 12.69 -13.99 -2.68
N SER A 10 11.46 -14.48 -2.85
CA SER A 10 11.14 -15.56 -3.79
C SER A 10 11.23 -15.14 -5.25
N ASN A 11 11.15 -13.84 -5.54
CA ASN A 11 11.30 -13.30 -6.88
C ASN A 11 12.78 -13.26 -7.28
N ALA A 12 13.06 -13.43 -8.57
CA ALA A 12 14.43 -13.34 -9.11
C ALA A 12 15.02 -11.92 -9.07
N THR A 13 14.19 -10.89 -8.83
CA THR A 13 14.61 -9.48 -8.76
C THR A 13 13.92 -8.81 -7.59
N VAL A 14 14.61 -7.87 -6.95
CA VAL A 14 14.01 -7.01 -5.91
C VAL A 14 12.99 -6.08 -6.55
N GLY A 15 11.89 -5.81 -5.85
CA GLY A 15 10.89 -4.87 -6.32
C GLY A 15 10.16 -5.37 -7.58
N ALA A 16 9.96 -6.68 -7.71
CA ALA A 16 9.28 -7.28 -8.86
C ALA A 16 7.94 -6.58 -9.19
N THR A 17 7.19 -6.14 -8.17
CA THR A 17 5.89 -5.50 -8.27
C THR A 17 5.91 -3.98 -8.37
N ILE A 18 7.08 -3.33 -8.30
CA ILE A 18 7.22 -1.86 -8.38
C ILE A 18 7.69 -1.37 -9.76
N GLY A 19 7.70 -2.26 -10.76
CA GLY A 19 7.95 -1.91 -12.16
C GLY A 19 9.44 -1.85 -12.52
N ALA A 20 9.75 -2.12 -13.79
CA ALA A 20 11.13 -2.24 -14.27
C ALA A 20 11.95 -0.94 -14.11
N HIS A 21 11.30 0.23 -14.24
CA HIS A 21 11.95 1.53 -14.11
C HIS A 21 12.45 1.84 -12.68
N ALA A 22 11.78 1.27 -11.67
CA ALA A 22 12.10 1.49 -10.27
C ALA A 22 13.23 0.59 -9.75
N ARG A 23 13.39 -0.61 -10.32
CA ARG A 23 14.31 -1.63 -9.81
C ARG A 23 15.77 -1.17 -9.73
N PRO A 24 16.36 -0.50 -10.74
CA PRO A 24 17.75 -0.06 -10.66
C PRO A 24 18.01 0.91 -9.51
N VAL A 25 17.01 1.75 -9.17
CA VAL A 25 17.09 2.68 -8.03
C VAL A 25 17.12 1.92 -6.72
N ILE A 26 16.28 0.89 -6.59
CA ILE A 26 16.20 0.07 -5.38
C ILE A 26 17.49 -0.75 -5.20
N GLU A 27 17.99 -1.36 -6.27
CA GLU A 27 19.24 -2.13 -6.25
C GLU A 27 20.44 -1.25 -5.87
N THR A 28 20.51 -0.04 -6.44
CA THR A 28 21.53 0.95 -6.07
C THR A 28 21.45 1.30 -4.58
N ALA A 29 20.23 1.53 -4.06
CA ALA A 29 20.03 1.86 -2.67
C ALA A 29 20.41 0.71 -1.71
N LEU A 30 20.00 -0.52 -2.02
CA LEU A 30 20.35 -1.70 -1.23
C LEU A 30 21.86 -1.92 -1.20
N THR A 31 22.52 -1.81 -2.35
CA THR A 31 23.98 -1.94 -2.46
C THR A 31 24.70 -0.85 -1.67
N SER A 32 24.26 0.41 -1.79
CA SER A 32 24.84 1.55 -1.05
C SER A 32 24.69 1.43 0.47
N LEU A 33 23.69 0.67 0.92
CA LEU A 33 23.41 0.42 2.34
C LEU A 33 23.95 -0.94 2.81
N GLU A 34 24.77 -1.61 1.99
CA GLU A 34 25.39 -2.91 2.28
C GLU A 34 24.35 -4.00 2.66
N VAL A 35 23.15 -3.92 2.05
CA VAL A 35 22.11 -4.93 2.22
C VAL A 35 22.40 -6.09 1.25
N GLU A 36 22.71 -7.25 1.81
CA GLU A 36 22.82 -8.48 1.03
C GLU A 36 21.43 -8.94 0.57
N THR A 37 21.38 -9.61 -0.59
CA THR A 37 20.15 -10.22 -1.09
C THR A 37 20.30 -11.73 -1.28
N ARG A 38 19.19 -12.46 -1.12
CA ARG A 38 19.00 -13.85 -1.56
C ARG A 38 17.69 -13.90 -2.33
N LEU A 39 17.80 -13.89 -3.65
CA LEU A 39 16.66 -13.80 -4.57
C LEU A 39 16.37 -15.17 -5.21
N GLY A 40 15.15 -15.35 -5.70
CA GLY A 40 14.72 -16.61 -6.32
C GLY A 40 14.58 -17.77 -5.33
N VAL A 41 14.57 -17.50 -4.02
CA VAL A 41 14.53 -18.51 -2.96
C VAL A 41 13.46 -18.17 -1.94
N ARG A 42 12.77 -19.19 -1.43
CA ARG A 42 11.72 -19.04 -0.41
C ARG A 42 12.26 -19.38 0.96
N VAL A 43 11.78 -18.69 1.98
CA VAL A 43 11.90 -19.18 3.37
C VAL A 43 10.91 -20.34 3.54
N VAL A 44 11.39 -21.50 3.96
CA VAL A 44 10.56 -22.71 4.17
C VAL A 44 10.17 -22.88 5.64
N SER A 45 11.04 -22.49 6.57
CA SER A 45 10.75 -22.46 8.00
C SER A 45 11.54 -21.36 8.71
N VAL A 46 10.99 -20.89 9.82
CA VAL A 46 11.64 -19.96 10.75
C VAL A 46 11.77 -20.68 12.08
N GLU A 47 12.99 -20.71 12.62
CA GLU A 47 13.35 -21.35 13.87
C GLU A 47 13.99 -20.32 14.80
N ALA A 48 14.14 -20.65 16.09
CA ALA A 48 14.71 -19.73 17.07
C ALA A 48 16.14 -19.25 16.71
N ALA A 49 16.90 -20.07 15.98
CA ALA A 49 18.28 -19.76 15.59
C ALA A 49 18.41 -19.12 14.19
N GLY A 50 17.34 -19.06 13.39
CA GLY A 50 17.44 -18.58 12.02
C GLY A 50 16.32 -19.05 11.08
N ILE A 51 16.63 -19.09 9.79
CA ILE A 51 15.69 -19.47 8.73
C ILE A 51 16.27 -20.56 7.83
N HIS A 52 15.41 -21.47 7.38
CA HIS A 52 15.74 -22.40 6.30
C HIS A 52 15.20 -21.88 4.98
N LEU A 53 16.00 -21.98 3.93
CA LEU A 53 15.63 -21.61 2.57
C LEU A 53 15.27 -22.84 1.73
N SER A 54 14.50 -22.62 0.68
CA SER A 54 14.14 -23.67 -0.29
C SER A 54 15.32 -24.20 -1.10
N SER A 55 16.47 -23.51 -1.06
CA SER A 55 17.74 -23.99 -1.59
C SER A 55 18.41 -25.06 -0.70
N GLY A 56 17.90 -25.27 0.52
CA GLY A 56 18.54 -26.09 1.54
C GLY A 56 19.54 -25.30 2.42
N GLU A 57 19.77 -24.01 2.13
CA GLU A 57 20.63 -23.14 2.95
C GLU A 57 19.94 -22.81 4.28
N PHE A 58 20.69 -22.91 5.39
CA PHE A 58 20.30 -22.36 6.68
C PHE A 58 21.03 -21.04 6.92
N ILE A 59 20.28 -19.99 7.27
CA ILE A 59 20.82 -18.67 7.62
C ILE A 59 20.58 -18.43 9.10
N ALA A 60 21.67 -18.40 9.87
CA ALA A 60 21.63 -18.02 11.28
C ALA A 60 21.24 -16.54 11.43
N ALA A 61 20.20 -16.27 12.22
CA ALA A 61 19.71 -14.93 12.51
C ALA A 61 18.97 -14.91 13.84
N GLN A 62 19.32 -13.94 14.70
CA GLN A 62 18.58 -13.71 15.96
C GLN A 62 17.30 -12.90 15.74
N THR A 63 17.20 -12.18 14.62
CA THR A 63 16.06 -11.34 14.28
C THR A 63 15.61 -11.65 12.86
N VAL A 64 14.34 -12.04 12.72
CA VAL A 64 13.70 -12.27 11.43
C VAL A 64 12.48 -11.34 11.33
N ILE A 65 12.42 -10.56 10.25
CA ILE A 65 11.30 -9.65 9.99
C ILE A 65 10.58 -10.14 8.73
N TRP A 66 9.31 -10.50 8.86
CA TRP A 66 8.50 -11.00 7.76
C TRP A 66 7.75 -9.88 7.04
N CYS A 67 8.15 -9.61 5.78
CA CYS A 67 7.53 -8.60 4.92
C CYS A 67 7.02 -9.16 3.57
N ALA A 68 6.96 -10.48 3.40
CA ALA A 68 6.78 -11.14 2.10
C ALA A 68 5.32 -11.33 1.65
N GLY A 69 4.34 -10.70 2.32
CA GLY A 69 2.95 -10.75 1.87
C GLY A 69 1.97 -10.16 2.88
N MET A 70 0.81 -9.78 2.35
CA MET A 70 -0.32 -9.29 3.14
C MET A 70 -1.54 -10.20 2.92
N ARG A 71 -2.43 -10.22 3.91
CA ARG A 71 -3.75 -10.83 3.84
C ARG A 71 -4.75 -9.88 4.46
N ALA A 72 -5.97 -9.86 3.94
CA ALA A 72 -7.07 -9.17 4.57
C ALA A 72 -7.33 -9.76 5.98
N SER A 73 -8.00 -8.98 6.84
CA SER A 73 -8.46 -9.46 8.14
C SER A 73 -9.31 -10.72 8.00
N ARG A 74 -9.11 -11.71 8.88
CA ARG A 74 -9.92 -12.96 8.90
C ARG A 74 -11.41 -12.69 9.12
N LEU A 75 -11.77 -11.54 9.70
CA LEU A 75 -13.17 -11.12 9.83
C LEU A 75 -13.89 -11.09 8.48
N ALA A 76 -13.19 -10.75 7.38
CA ALA A 76 -13.76 -10.77 6.02
C ALA A 76 -14.30 -12.14 5.60
N ALA A 77 -13.78 -13.24 6.18
CA ALA A 77 -14.27 -14.59 5.91
C ALA A 77 -15.64 -14.88 6.56
N SER A 78 -16.06 -14.06 7.52
CA SER A 78 -17.34 -14.24 8.22
C SER A 78 -18.54 -13.71 7.42
N PHE A 79 -18.29 -12.98 6.32
CA PHE A 79 -19.32 -12.47 5.42
C PHE A 79 -19.50 -13.39 4.21
N SER A 80 -20.72 -13.54 3.71
CA SER A 80 -21.06 -14.38 2.56
C SER A 80 -20.69 -13.76 1.19
N GLY A 81 -19.79 -12.77 1.14
CA GLY A 81 -19.42 -12.07 -0.08
C GLY A 81 -18.22 -12.66 -0.83
N ALA A 82 -18.13 -12.35 -2.13
CA ALA A 82 -16.98 -12.67 -2.96
C ALA A 82 -15.70 -12.00 -2.43
N ARG A 83 -14.57 -12.70 -2.56
CA ARG A 83 -13.26 -12.23 -2.10
C ARG A 83 -12.20 -12.41 -3.17
N ASP A 84 -11.23 -11.51 -3.21
CA ASP A 84 -10.05 -11.68 -4.05
C ASP A 84 -9.05 -12.68 -3.46
N ARG A 85 -7.97 -12.95 -4.19
CA ARG A 85 -6.91 -13.88 -3.76
C ARG A 85 -6.24 -13.52 -2.44
N LEU A 86 -6.36 -12.27 -1.96
CA LEU A 86 -5.80 -11.78 -0.70
C LEU A 86 -6.82 -11.87 0.46
N GLY A 87 -8.04 -12.32 0.18
CA GLY A 87 -9.14 -12.41 1.13
C GLY A 87 -9.94 -11.12 1.28
N ARG A 88 -9.72 -10.13 0.41
CA ARG A 88 -10.42 -8.83 0.48
C ARG A 88 -11.82 -8.96 -0.12
N LEU A 89 -12.82 -8.42 0.56
CA LEU A 89 -14.20 -8.35 0.08
C LEU A 89 -14.26 -7.52 -1.21
N LEU A 90 -14.94 -8.05 -2.22
CA LEU A 90 -15.22 -7.29 -3.43
C LEU A 90 -16.34 -6.29 -3.13
N VAL A 91 -16.08 -5.01 -3.38
CA VAL A 91 -17.05 -3.93 -3.17
C VAL A 91 -17.29 -3.16 -4.46
N ASP A 92 -18.51 -2.66 -4.62
CA ASP A 92 -18.87 -1.77 -5.73
C ASP A 92 -18.21 -0.36 -5.57
N PRO A 93 -18.34 0.56 -6.54
CA PRO A 93 -17.80 1.91 -6.41
C PRO A 93 -18.39 2.75 -5.25
N PHE A 94 -19.48 2.30 -4.62
CA PHE A 94 -20.06 2.92 -3.43
C PHE A 94 -19.49 2.32 -2.12
N MET A 95 -18.51 1.42 -2.21
CA MET A 95 -17.90 0.68 -1.10
C MET A 95 -18.84 -0.33 -0.42
N ARG A 96 -19.96 -0.67 -1.05
CA ARG A 96 -20.88 -1.69 -0.56
C ARG A 96 -20.39 -3.08 -0.97
N VAL A 97 -20.43 -4.04 -0.06
CA VAL A 97 -20.04 -5.42 -0.34
C VAL A 97 -21.04 -6.04 -1.31
N ALA A 98 -20.54 -6.67 -2.37
CA ALA A 98 -21.39 -7.35 -3.34
C ALA A 98 -22.31 -8.37 -2.65
N ASP A 99 -23.57 -8.39 -3.07
CA ASP A 99 -24.62 -9.32 -2.60
C ASP A 99 -24.95 -9.24 -1.10
N LEU A 100 -24.58 -8.14 -0.41
CA LEU A 100 -24.89 -7.90 0.99
C LEU A 100 -25.44 -6.47 1.23
N SER A 101 -26.72 -6.37 1.59
CA SER A 101 -27.36 -5.11 1.95
C SER A 101 -26.85 -4.58 3.29
N GLY A 102 -26.63 -3.27 3.39
CA GLY A 102 -26.21 -2.61 4.63
C GLY A 102 -24.77 -2.90 5.07
N VAL A 103 -23.98 -3.62 4.26
CA VAL A 103 -22.58 -3.94 4.57
C VAL A 103 -21.66 -3.13 3.66
N PHE A 104 -20.81 -2.32 4.28
CA PHE A 104 -19.79 -1.52 3.61
C PHE A 104 -18.40 -1.93 4.10
N ALA A 105 -17.44 -1.98 3.19
CA ALA A 105 -16.06 -2.35 3.51
C ALA A 105 -15.08 -1.37 2.87
N ALA A 106 -14.03 -1.02 3.61
CA ALA A 106 -13.04 -0.04 3.19
C ALA A 106 -11.62 -0.44 3.63
N GLY A 107 -10.64 0.20 3.00
CA GLY A 107 -9.22 -0.04 3.30
C GLY A 107 -8.76 -1.43 2.88
N ASP A 108 -7.84 -1.98 3.65
CA ASP A 108 -7.12 -3.22 3.30
C ASP A 108 -8.00 -4.47 3.27
N VAL A 109 -9.22 -4.41 3.81
CA VAL A 109 -10.19 -5.53 3.78
C VAL A 109 -11.02 -5.53 2.49
N ALA A 110 -10.98 -4.47 1.70
CA ALA A 110 -11.83 -4.28 0.54
C ALA A 110 -11.02 -4.16 -0.76
N SER A 111 -11.64 -4.59 -1.86
CA SER A 111 -11.11 -4.45 -3.21
C SER A 111 -12.19 -3.88 -4.10
N SER A 112 -11.89 -2.75 -4.75
CA SER A 112 -12.78 -2.05 -5.68
C SER A 112 -12.02 -1.68 -6.95
N VAL A 113 -12.73 -1.40 -8.04
CA VAL A 113 -12.16 -0.84 -9.28
C VAL A 113 -12.64 0.60 -9.41
N VAL A 114 -11.82 1.54 -8.92
CA VAL A 114 -12.21 2.95 -8.73
C VAL A 114 -11.69 3.89 -9.85
N ASP A 115 -10.81 3.39 -10.71
CA ASP A 115 -10.37 4.07 -11.95
C ASP A 115 -11.02 3.47 -13.21
N GLY A 116 -11.84 2.42 -13.06
CA GLY A 116 -12.49 1.70 -14.15
C GLY A 116 -11.67 0.56 -14.75
N LEU A 117 -10.41 0.35 -14.34
CA LEU A 117 -9.52 -0.65 -14.93
C LEU A 117 -8.78 -1.50 -13.90
N HIS A 118 -8.23 -0.89 -12.86
CA HIS A 118 -7.33 -1.53 -11.93
C HIS A 118 -7.96 -1.72 -10.55
N PRO A 119 -7.88 -2.93 -9.97
CA PRO A 119 -8.23 -3.14 -8.58
C PRO A 119 -7.34 -2.28 -7.66
N THR A 120 -7.96 -1.62 -6.69
CA THR A 120 -7.25 -0.89 -5.62
C THR A 120 -6.21 -1.80 -4.95
N VAL A 121 -5.07 -1.24 -4.55
CA VAL A 121 -4.07 -1.95 -3.73
C VAL A 121 -4.20 -1.59 -2.25
N MET A 122 -3.76 -2.49 -1.36
CA MET A 122 -3.68 -2.26 0.09
C MET A 122 -2.68 -1.11 0.36
N SER A 123 -3.20 0.10 0.56
CA SER A 123 -2.40 1.31 0.70
C SER A 123 -3.21 2.46 1.32
N CYS A 124 -2.53 3.35 2.02
CA CYS A 124 -3.17 4.57 2.56
C CYS A 124 -3.76 5.49 1.48
N GLN A 125 -3.26 5.46 0.24
CA GLN A 125 -3.80 6.26 -0.85
C GLN A 125 -5.25 5.86 -1.16
N PHE A 126 -5.55 4.56 -1.20
CA PHE A 126 -6.90 4.07 -1.44
C PHE A 126 -7.71 3.97 -0.14
N ALA A 127 -7.11 3.50 0.96
CA ALA A 127 -7.84 3.28 2.22
C ALA A 127 -8.49 4.55 2.79
N ARG A 128 -7.81 5.70 2.69
CA ARG A 128 -8.34 6.99 3.21
C ARG A 128 -9.64 7.41 2.51
N PRO A 129 -9.69 7.57 1.17
CA PRO A 129 -10.94 7.89 0.50
C PRO A 129 -11.96 6.75 0.58
N MET A 130 -11.56 5.47 0.55
CA MET A 130 -12.49 4.36 0.76
C MET A 130 -13.23 4.50 2.10
N GLY A 131 -12.53 4.82 3.19
CA GLY A 131 -13.16 5.00 4.51
C GLY A 131 -14.15 6.17 4.54
N ARG A 132 -13.79 7.31 3.94
CA ARG A 132 -14.66 8.51 3.87
C ARG A 132 -15.95 8.22 3.09
N PHE A 133 -15.83 7.57 1.93
CA PHE A 133 -16.97 7.25 1.08
C PHE A 133 -17.82 6.13 1.68
N ALA A 134 -17.22 5.08 2.23
CA ALA A 134 -17.95 4.00 2.90
C ALA A 134 -18.77 4.51 4.09
N GLY A 135 -18.17 5.35 4.96
CA GLY A 135 -18.87 5.94 6.10
C GLY A 135 -20.03 6.84 5.67
N HIS A 136 -19.80 7.70 4.67
CA HIS A 136 -20.86 8.55 4.11
C HIS A 136 -22.00 7.73 3.51
N ASN A 137 -21.67 6.74 2.68
CA ASN A 137 -22.65 5.91 1.99
C ASN A 137 -23.43 5.00 2.92
N ALA A 138 -22.82 4.50 4.00
CA ALA A 138 -23.54 3.73 5.01
C ALA A 138 -24.66 4.56 5.66
N VAL A 139 -24.41 5.84 5.96
CA VAL A 139 -25.43 6.76 6.50
C VAL A 139 -26.45 7.14 5.43
N ALA A 140 -26.01 7.40 4.20
CA ALA A 140 -26.91 7.73 3.09
C ALA A 140 -27.87 6.58 2.79
N ASP A 141 -27.38 5.34 2.70
CA ASP A 141 -28.17 4.13 2.52
C ASP A 141 -29.20 3.95 3.64
N LEU A 142 -28.75 4.08 4.91
CA LEU A 142 -29.63 4.02 6.08
C LEU A 142 -30.75 5.08 6.03
N ALA A 143 -30.46 6.27 5.52
CA ALA A 143 -31.39 7.39 5.43
C ALA A 143 -32.22 7.42 4.13
N GLY A 144 -32.01 6.47 3.20
CA GLY A 144 -32.65 6.49 1.88
C GLY A 144 -32.20 7.65 0.98
N LEU A 145 -30.99 8.17 1.21
CA LEU A 145 -30.39 9.26 0.43
C LEU A 145 -29.47 8.72 -0.67
N PRO A 146 -29.23 9.49 -1.75
CA PRO A 146 -28.29 9.11 -2.79
C PRO A 146 -26.88 8.88 -2.25
N MET A 147 -26.26 7.76 -2.63
CA MET A 147 -24.86 7.45 -2.34
C MET A 147 -23.90 8.08 -3.36
N LEU A 148 -22.64 8.23 -2.97
CA LEU A 148 -21.57 8.80 -3.80
C LEU A 148 -20.60 7.71 -4.28
N GLN A 149 -20.24 7.75 -5.57
CA GLN A 149 -19.22 6.86 -6.12
C GLN A 149 -17.81 7.35 -5.80
N LEU A 150 -16.96 6.46 -5.30
CA LEU A 150 -15.53 6.70 -5.21
C LEU A 150 -14.88 6.56 -6.58
N ARG A 151 -14.19 7.62 -7.03
CA ARG A 151 -13.37 7.62 -8.24
C ARG A 151 -11.96 8.13 -7.92
N VAL A 152 -10.94 7.35 -8.29
CA VAL A 152 -9.54 7.73 -8.10
C VAL A 152 -8.78 7.33 -9.36
N ASP A 153 -8.45 8.28 -10.21
CA ASP A 153 -7.88 8.10 -11.56
C ASP A 153 -6.36 8.31 -11.62
N TRP A 154 -5.71 8.48 -10.47
CA TRP A 154 -4.27 8.70 -10.36
C TRP A 154 -3.64 7.78 -9.34
N TYR A 155 -2.38 7.39 -9.57
CA TYR A 155 -1.68 6.48 -8.69
C TYR A 155 -0.21 6.86 -8.49
N VAL A 156 0.23 6.92 -7.23
CA VAL A 156 1.64 7.16 -6.90
C VAL A 156 2.14 6.15 -5.88
N THR A 157 3.44 5.89 -5.91
CA THR A 157 4.12 5.18 -4.83
C THR A 157 5.35 5.97 -4.41
N VAL A 158 5.55 6.07 -3.10
CA VAL A 158 6.77 6.64 -2.53
C VAL A 158 7.38 5.61 -1.58
N LEU A 159 8.42 4.94 -2.06
CA LEU A 159 9.15 3.89 -1.36
C LEU A 159 10.32 4.52 -0.61
N ASP A 160 10.31 4.42 0.72
CA ASP A 160 11.42 4.84 1.56
C ASP A 160 12.58 3.84 1.41
N LEU A 161 13.80 4.35 1.20
CA LEU A 161 15.02 3.57 1.02
C LEU A 161 16.04 3.91 2.12
N GLY A 162 15.57 4.20 3.32
CA GLY A 162 16.40 4.41 4.51
C GLY A 162 17.27 5.66 4.40
N GLY A 163 18.56 5.50 4.74
CA GLY A 163 19.56 6.58 4.67
C GLY A 163 19.91 7.00 3.24
N TRP A 164 19.62 6.16 2.23
CA TRP A 164 19.84 6.49 0.82
C TRP A 164 18.86 7.55 0.31
N GLY A 165 17.68 7.64 0.92
CA GLY A 165 16.61 8.56 0.52
C GLY A 165 15.32 7.79 0.26
N ALA A 166 14.64 8.11 -0.84
CA ALA A 166 13.43 7.40 -1.26
C ALA A 166 13.33 7.34 -2.79
N LEU A 167 12.33 6.63 -3.28
CA LEU A 167 11.94 6.55 -4.67
C LEU A 167 10.48 6.99 -4.79
N TYR A 168 10.18 7.92 -5.69
CA TYR A 168 8.82 8.35 -6.03
C TYR A 168 8.50 7.93 -7.46
N THR A 169 7.35 7.29 -7.65
CA THR A 169 6.84 6.85 -8.95
C THR A 169 5.39 7.28 -9.20
N GLU A 170 5.02 7.45 -10.48
CA GLU A 170 3.64 7.74 -10.91
C GLU A 170 3.09 6.66 -11.85
N GLY A 171 1.77 6.57 -11.88
CA GLY A 171 1.03 5.64 -12.72
C GLY A 171 1.13 4.19 -12.27
N TRP A 172 0.39 3.33 -12.96
CA TRP A 172 0.43 1.88 -12.76
C TRP A 172 1.72 1.25 -13.29
N ASP A 173 2.35 1.87 -14.29
CA ASP A 173 3.66 1.47 -14.84
C ASP A 173 4.86 1.91 -14.00
N ARG A 174 4.62 2.69 -12.93
CA ARG A 174 5.63 3.10 -11.94
C ARG A 174 6.77 3.92 -12.54
N GLU A 175 6.43 4.89 -13.38
CA GLU A 175 7.41 5.83 -13.94
C GLU A 175 8.11 6.60 -12.82
N VAL A 176 9.45 6.55 -12.79
CA VAL A 176 10.24 7.24 -11.77
C VAL A 176 10.20 8.75 -12.00
N ARG A 177 9.70 9.52 -11.02
CA ARG A 177 9.73 11.00 -11.09
C ARG A 177 10.86 11.62 -10.27
N SER A 178 11.13 11.11 -9.08
CA SER A 178 12.21 11.61 -8.23
C SER A 178 12.80 10.51 -7.34
N THR A 179 14.03 10.71 -6.91
CA THR A 179 14.78 9.79 -6.05
C THR A 179 15.54 10.55 -4.96
N GLY A 180 16.22 9.84 -4.05
CA GLY A 180 17.10 10.41 -3.04
C GLY A 180 16.36 11.33 -2.06
N ALA A 181 16.99 12.44 -1.67
CA ALA A 181 16.49 13.37 -0.66
C ALA A 181 15.17 14.05 -1.05
N ALA A 182 14.98 14.37 -2.34
CA ALA A 182 13.74 15.00 -2.82
C ALA A 182 12.52 14.08 -2.63
N ALA A 183 12.64 12.82 -3.05
CA ALA A 183 11.60 11.82 -2.82
C ALA A 183 11.39 11.56 -1.31
N LYS A 184 12.48 11.58 -0.51
CA LYS A 184 12.43 11.38 0.94
C LYS A 184 11.62 12.49 1.62
N ALA A 185 11.82 13.75 1.25
CA ALA A 185 11.05 14.88 1.77
C ALA A 185 9.54 14.73 1.47
N THR A 186 9.20 14.26 0.27
CA THR A 186 7.81 13.91 -0.08
C THR A 186 7.28 12.79 0.82
N LYS A 187 8.06 11.71 1.01
CA LYS A 187 7.69 10.58 1.86
C LYS A 187 7.46 10.99 3.31
N GLU A 188 8.33 11.82 3.87
CA GLU A 188 8.20 12.32 5.24
C GLU A 188 6.96 13.21 5.38
N THR A 189 6.67 14.07 4.40
CA THR A 189 5.45 14.88 4.41
C THR A 189 4.20 14.00 4.40
N ILE A 190 4.20 12.94 3.59
CA ILE A 190 3.10 11.97 3.56
C ILE A 190 2.96 11.29 4.92
N ASN A 191 4.04 10.69 5.41
CA ASN A 191 4.05 9.84 6.60
C ASN A 191 3.95 10.59 7.92
N ARG A 192 4.27 11.89 7.98
CA ARG A 192 4.27 12.70 9.22
C ARG A 192 3.16 13.74 9.27
N LYS A 193 2.50 14.03 8.14
CA LYS A 193 1.48 15.09 8.07
C LYS A 193 0.23 14.63 7.30
N ARG A 194 0.39 14.19 6.05
CA ARG A 194 -0.73 14.05 5.11
C ARG A 194 -1.74 12.96 5.47
N ILE A 195 -1.26 11.84 6.02
CA ILE A 195 -2.11 10.66 6.29
C ILE A 195 -2.65 10.61 7.72
N TYR A 196 -2.24 11.54 8.59
CA TYR A 196 -2.77 11.64 9.93
C TYR A 196 -4.08 12.43 9.96
N PRO A 197 -5.02 12.08 10.84
CA PRO A 197 -6.13 12.97 11.16
C PRO A 197 -5.62 14.27 11.80
N PRO A 198 -6.42 15.35 11.78
CA PRO A 198 -6.11 16.56 12.53
C PRO A 198 -5.76 16.25 13.99
N MET A 199 -4.58 16.72 14.45
CA MET A 199 -4.08 16.45 15.81
C MET A 199 -4.69 17.37 16.87
N SER A 200 -5.45 18.38 16.46
CA SER A 200 -6.13 19.34 17.35
C SER A 200 -7.22 18.69 18.21
N CYS A 201 -7.66 17.48 17.85
CA CYS A 201 -8.87 16.84 18.38
C CYS A 201 -10.14 17.70 18.23
N SER A 202 -10.11 18.74 17.38
CA SER A 202 -11.27 19.57 17.09
C SER A 202 -12.31 18.76 16.32
N LYS A 203 -13.55 18.76 16.84
CA LYS A 203 -14.69 18.10 16.21
C LYS A 203 -14.86 18.56 14.75
N ASP A 204 -14.82 19.87 14.53
CA ASP A 204 -15.08 20.45 13.20
C ASP A 204 -13.97 20.09 12.21
N GLU A 205 -12.71 20.09 12.65
CA GLU A 205 -11.58 19.68 11.80
C GLU A 205 -11.65 18.19 11.46
N LEU A 206 -12.04 17.34 12.43
CA LEU A 206 -12.22 15.91 12.20
C LEU A 206 -13.33 15.65 11.18
N PHE A 207 -14.47 16.34 11.29
CA PHE A 207 -15.56 16.23 10.30
C PHE A 207 -15.15 16.74 8.93
N ALA A 208 -14.45 17.87 8.86
CA ALA A 208 -13.92 18.39 7.60
C ALA A 208 -12.94 17.40 6.95
N ALA A 209 -12.06 16.77 7.74
CA ALA A 209 -11.12 15.76 7.26
C ALA A 209 -11.78 14.44 6.83
N ALA A 210 -12.99 14.16 7.33
CA ALA A 210 -13.80 12.98 7.02
C ALA A 210 -14.74 13.17 5.81
N ALA A 211 -14.87 14.40 5.29
CA ALA A 211 -15.70 14.69 4.12
C ALA A 211 -15.40 13.72 2.96
N PRO A 212 -16.42 13.22 2.22
CA PRO A 212 -16.27 12.26 1.12
C PRO A 212 -15.69 12.95 -0.13
N THR A 213 -14.47 13.46 0.02
CA THR A 213 -13.71 14.13 -1.03
C THR A 213 -12.44 13.34 -1.32
N VAL A 214 -12.16 13.21 -2.62
CA VAL A 214 -10.94 12.59 -3.11
C VAL A 214 -9.85 13.66 -3.14
N GLN A 215 -8.68 13.28 -2.66
CA GLN A 215 -7.53 14.15 -2.72
C GLN A 215 -7.08 14.35 -4.17
N ALA A 216 -6.86 15.61 -4.57
CA ALA A 216 -6.26 15.92 -5.87
C ALA A 216 -4.85 15.31 -6.00
N PRO A 217 -4.46 14.90 -7.22
CA PRO A 217 -3.10 14.46 -7.49
C PRO A 217 -2.09 15.59 -7.21
N PRO A 218 -0.80 15.26 -7.00
CA PRO A 218 0.28 16.26 -6.99
C PRO A 218 0.26 17.12 -8.26
N PRO A 219 0.56 18.44 -8.19
CA PRO A 219 0.55 19.31 -9.36
C PRO A 219 1.47 18.88 -10.52
N THR A 220 2.47 18.05 -10.22
CA THR A 220 3.43 17.50 -11.18
C THR A 220 2.96 16.19 -11.82
N TYR A 221 1.82 15.64 -11.39
CA TYR A 221 1.36 14.33 -11.83
C TYR A 221 1.06 14.33 -13.34
N GLY A 222 1.66 13.39 -14.06
CA GLY A 222 1.48 13.26 -15.51
C GLY A 222 2.19 14.34 -16.35
N VAL A 223 2.97 15.23 -15.73
CA VAL A 223 3.78 16.21 -16.47
C VAL A 223 5.02 15.52 -17.04
N PRO A 224 5.31 15.63 -18.36
CA PRO A 224 6.50 15.04 -18.97
C PRO A 224 7.79 15.53 -18.29
N ARG A 225 8.78 14.63 -18.15
CA ARG A 225 10.12 15.04 -17.69
C ARG A 225 10.78 15.86 -18.79
N ARG A 226 11.37 16.99 -18.40
CA ARG A 226 12.30 17.75 -19.25
C ARG A 226 13.64 17.04 -19.33
#